data_AF-A0A0R3Q0Q6-F1
#
_entry.id   AF-A0A0R3Q0Q6-F1
#
_cell.length_a   1.000
_cell.length_b   1.000
_cell.length_c   1.000
_cell.angle_alpha   90.00
_cell.angle_beta   90.00
_cell.angle_gamma   90.00
#
_symmetry.space_group_name_H-M   'P 1'
#
loop_
_entity.id
_entity.type
_entity.pdbx_description
1 polymer ?
#
loop_
_entity_poly.entity_id
_entity_poly.type
_entity_poly.pdbx_seq_one_letter_code
_entity_poly.pdbx_strand_id
1 'polypeptide(L)'
;MEVTRSETKPVWIYVIFRKNHCSGHEKMTVNISRDGPVFWNRQVAYIYCCSCHFEEHEGPLMAILNKFEQRVERMCIVDRPVDYPFLPDSIFSYMAKCMPKLQFIYLRELDLEKINRATVVDLANHTTLKKVIVHGCRNYEVLEDFRNLPQLLVVRGEIVGLKAMIGDFDEQQNSSSSQSLPQSAAQSVSDSSEQPETISVEVATGP
;
A
#
# COMPACT_ATOMS: atom_id res chain seq x y z
N MET A 1 -4.97 -10.83 -33.15
CA MET A 1 -5.19 -9.69 -32.24
C MET A 1 -6.40 -10.04 -31.39
N GLU A 2 -6.16 -10.67 -30.24
CA GLU A 2 -7.23 -10.94 -29.28
C GLU A 2 -7.61 -9.63 -28.60
N VAL A 3 -8.90 -9.35 -28.60
CA VAL A 3 -9.52 -8.26 -27.85
C VAL A 3 -9.17 -8.49 -26.39
N THR A 4 -8.25 -7.69 -25.84
CA THR A 4 -8.01 -7.59 -24.41
C THR A 4 -9.35 -7.32 -23.74
N ARG A 5 -9.93 -8.35 -23.11
CA ARG A 5 -11.11 -8.23 -22.25
C ARG A 5 -10.90 -6.99 -21.39
N SER A 6 -11.73 -5.97 -21.57
CA SER A 6 -11.68 -4.77 -20.74
C SER A 6 -11.86 -5.21 -19.30
N GLU A 7 -10.79 -5.15 -18.51
CA GLU A 7 -10.81 -5.69 -17.16
C GLU A 7 -11.66 -4.77 -16.28
N THR A 8 -12.88 -5.21 -15.98
CA THR A 8 -13.89 -4.40 -15.26
C THR A 8 -13.86 -4.59 -13.74
N LYS A 9 -13.06 -5.54 -13.25
CA LYS A 9 -13.02 -5.88 -11.82
C LYS A 9 -12.55 -4.68 -10.98
N PRO A 10 -13.16 -4.41 -9.82
CA PRO A 10 -12.66 -3.44 -8.86
C PRO A 10 -11.20 -3.69 -8.46
N VAL A 11 -10.48 -2.63 -8.13
CA VAL A 11 -9.08 -2.69 -7.69
C VAL A 11 -8.94 -2.18 -6.27
N TRP A 12 -8.19 -2.90 -5.46
CA TRP A 12 -7.69 -2.43 -4.17
C TRP A 12 -6.20 -2.17 -4.30
N ILE A 13 -5.76 -1.00 -3.87
CA ILE A 13 -4.37 -0.59 -3.98
C ILE A 13 -3.77 -0.53 -2.57
N TYR A 14 -2.60 -1.14 -2.41
CA TYR A 14 -1.78 -1.07 -1.22
C TYR A 14 -0.45 -0.43 -1.60
N VAL A 15 -0.24 0.82 -1.22
CA VAL A 15 1.06 1.48 -1.30
C VAL A 15 1.78 1.24 0.03
N ILE A 16 2.91 0.54 -0.03
CA ILE A 16 3.65 0.05 1.13
C ILE A 16 5.05 0.63 1.07
N PHE A 17 5.35 1.54 1.99
CA PHE A 17 6.69 2.08 2.17
C PHE A 17 7.54 1.08 2.96
N ARG A 18 8.67 0.67 2.37
CA ARG A 18 9.59 -0.32 2.97
C ARG A 18 10.73 0.39 3.71
N LYS A 19 11.18 -0.23 4.80
CA LYS A 19 12.33 0.22 5.61
C LYS A 19 13.64 0.16 4.82
N ASN A 20 14.47 1.20 4.99
CA ASN A 20 15.73 1.41 4.28
C ASN A 20 16.91 0.67 4.91
N HIS A 21 17.07 -0.62 4.61
CA HIS A 21 18.32 -1.34 4.97
C HIS A 21 19.02 -2.02 3.80
N CYS A 22 18.49 -1.95 2.57
CA CYS A 22 19.03 -2.71 1.44
C CYS A 22 19.29 -1.83 0.22
N SER A 23 20.43 -2.04 -0.44
CA SER A 23 20.75 -1.53 -1.78
C SER A 23 19.62 -1.86 -2.77
N GLY A 24 19.25 -0.92 -3.64
CA GLY A 24 18.22 -1.10 -4.67
C GLY A 24 16.81 -0.60 -4.30
N HIS A 25 16.65 0.12 -3.19
CA HIS A 25 15.39 0.72 -2.75
C HIS A 25 14.87 1.84 -3.69
N GLU A 26 15.68 2.27 -4.65
CA GLU A 26 15.32 3.21 -5.72
C GLU A 26 14.31 2.61 -6.71
N LYS A 27 14.14 1.28 -6.72
CA LYS A 27 13.19 0.61 -7.60
C LYS A 27 11.83 0.43 -6.92
N MET A 28 10.80 1.04 -7.49
CA MET A 28 9.43 0.74 -7.13
C MET A 28 9.00 -0.61 -7.75
N THR A 29 8.40 -1.49 -6.95
CA THR A 29 7.91 -2.80 -7.40
C THR A 29 6.39 -2.85 -7.33
N VAL A 30 5.74 -3.44 -8.34
CA VAL A 30 4.28 -3.59 -8.40
C VAL A 30 3.93 -5.07 -8.55
N ASN A 31 3.22 -5.62 -7.58
CA ASN A 31 2.68 -6.97 -7.64
C ASN A 31 1.16 -6.91 -7.78
N ILE A 32 0.65 -7.52 -8.84
CA ILE A 32 -0.79 -7.62 -9.08
C ILE A 32 -1.23 -9.02 -8.68
N SER A 33 -2.05 -9.11 -7.64
CA SER A 33 -2.72 -10.35 -7.27
C SER A 33 -4.13 -10.37 -7.85
N ARG A 34 -4.42 -11.42 -8.61
CA ARG A 34 -5.76 -11.81 -9.05
C ARG A 34 -6.28 -13.05 -8.31
N ASP A 35 -5.40 -13.69 -7.54
CA ASP A 35 -5.61 -14.99 -6.90
C ASP A 35 -6.10 -14.79 -5.47
N GLY A 36 -7.38 -14.43 -5.37
CA GLY A 36 -8.10 -14.53 -4.11
C GLY A 36 -8.93 -15.82 -4.04
N PRO A 37 -9.50 -16.14 -2.87
CA PRO A 37 -10.57 -17.14 -2.74
C PRO A 37 -11.60 -17.06 -3.87
N VAL A 38 -12.24 -18.17 -4.23
CA VAL A 38 -13.14 -18.30 -5.41
C VAL A 38 -14.22 -17.20 -5.53
N PHE A 39 -14.65 -16.59 -4.43
CA PHE A 39 -15.61 -15.48 -4.37
C PHE A 39 -14.98 -14.07 -4.53
N TRP A 40 -13.69 -13.98 -4.82
CA TRP A 40 -12.93 -12.75 -4.92
C TRP A 40 -13.09 -12.14 -6.31
N ASN A 41 -14.06 -11.24 -6.45
CA ASN A 41 -14.28 -10.49 -7.68
C ASN A 41 -13.57 -9.13 -7.67
N ARG A 42 -12.28 -9.11 -7.32
CA ARG A 42 -11.45 -7.89 -7.30
C ARG A 42 -10.00 -8.19 -7.65
N GLN A 43 -9.25 -7.17 -7.99
CA GLN A 43 -7.81 -7.21 -8.19
C GLN A 43 -7.14 -6.49 -7.03
N VAL A 44 -5.96 -6.93 -6.60
CA VAL A 44 -5.15 -6.20 -5.61
C VAL A 44 -3.82 -5.82 -6.23
N ALA A 45 -3.49 -4.54 -6.16
CA ALA A 45 -2.18 -4.02 -6.55
C ALA A 45 -1.39 -3.67 -5.29
N TYR A 46 -0.30 -4.39 -5.06
CA TYR A 46 0.68 -4.06 -4.04
C TYR A 46 1.81 -3.27 -4.69
N ILE A 47 1.94 -2.00 -4.31
CA ILE A 47 2.96 -1.08 -4.79
C ILE A 47 3.94 -0.89 -3.64
N TYR A 48 5.20 -1.23 -3.87
CA TYR A 48 6.25 -1.12 -2.89
C TYR A 48 7.26 -0.07 -3.36
N CYS A 49 7.48 0.94 -2.55
CA CYS A 49 8.49 1.98 -2.78
C CYS A 49 9.21 2.30 -1.48
N CYS A 50 10.33 3.01 -1.57
CA CYS A 50 11.02 3.50 -0.39
C CYS A 50 10.56 4.91 -0.05
N SER A 51 10.68 5.23 1.22
CA SER A 51 10.34 6.54 1.77
C SER A 51 11.39 7.61 1.46
N CYS A 52 12.67 7.24 1.41
CA CYS A 52 13.78 8.19 1.31
C CYS A 52 13.93 8.87 -0.06
N HIS A 53 13.38 8.27 -1.12
CA HIS A 53 13.44 8.77 -2.50
C HIS A 53 12.04 8.96 -3.07
N PHE A 54 11.11 9.48 -2.25
CA PHE A 54 9.72 9.56 -2.66
C PHE A 54 9.52 10.50 -3.86
N GLU A 55 10.35 11.52 -4.00
CA GLU A 55 10.30 12.45 -5.15
C GLU A 55 10.51 11.70 -6.47
N GLU A 56 11.43 10.73 -6.49
CA GLU A 56 11.66 9.85 -7.64
C GLU A 56 10.54 8.82 -7.83
N HIS A 57 9.88 8.40 -6.75
CA HIS A 57 8.76 7.45 -6.79
C HIS A 57 7.41 8.08 -7.14
N GLU A 58 7.21 9.38 -6.95
CA GLU A 58 5.92 10.04 -7.13
C GLU A 58 5.41 9.91 -8.58
N GLY A 59 6.23 10.27 -9.57
CA GLY A 59 5.85 10.17 -10.98
C GLY A 59 5.45 8.74 -11.40
N PRO A 60 6.31 7.74 -11.17
CA PRO A 60 5.98 6.33 -11.40
C PRO A 60 4.72 5.86 -10.65
N LEU A 61 4.55 6.26 -9.38
CA LEU A 61 3.37 5.92 -8.58
C LEU A 61 2.10 6.48 -9.25
N MET A 62 2.10 7.75 -9.62
CA MET A 62 0.98 8.41 -10.27
C MET A 62 0.63 7.75 -11.62
N ALA A 63 1.64 7.33 -12.39
CA ALA A 63 1.43 6.60 -13.63
C ALA A 63 0.72 5.25 -13.41
N ILE A 64 0.98 4.56 -12.30
CA ILE A 64 0.27 3.33 -11.93
C ILE A 64 -1.15 3.63 -11.46
N LEU A 65 -1.32 4.64 -10.60
CA LEU A 65 -2.65 5.00 -10.08
C LEU A 65 -3.61 5.37 -11.22
N ASN A 66 -3.12 6.11 -12.22
CA ASN A 66 -3.87 6.47 -13.43
C ASN A 66 -4.40 5.23 -14.20
N LYS A 67 -3.62 4.15 -14.29
CA LYS A 67 -4.07 2.90 -14.94
C LYS A 67 -5.28 2.26 -14.26
N PHE A 68 -5.49 2.52 -12.97
CA PHE A 68 -6.52 1.88 -12.16
C PHE A 68 -7.65 2.82 -11.72
N GLU A 69 -7.49 4.13 -11.87
CA GLU A 69 -8.32 5.17 -11.22
C GLU A 69 -9.84 4.94 -11.32
N GLN A 70 -10.33 4.50 -12.48
CA GLN A 70 -11.76 4.26 -12.75
C GLN A 70 -12.34 3.01 -12.06
N ARG A 71 -11.49 2.23 -11.39
CA ARG A 71 -11.82 0.95 -10.75
C ARG A 71 -11.40 0.88 -9.29
N VAL A 72 -10.65 1.87 -8.77
CA VAL A 72 -10.19 1.83 -7.37
C VAL A 72 -11.37 1.98 -6.43
N GLU A 73 -11.58 0.98 -5.58
CA GLU A 73 -12.57 1.03 -4.50
C GLU A 73 -11.93 1.22 -3.12
N ARG A 74 -10.66 0.84 -2.99
CA ARG A 74 -9.92 0.93 -1.72
C ARG A 74 -8.49 1.36 -1.98
N MET A 75 -8.07 2.37 -1.24
CA MET A 75 -6.68 2.80 -1.17
C MET A 75 -6.16 2.59 0.25
N CYS A 76 -5.08 1.83 0.37
CA CYS A 76 -4.35 1.61 1.60
C CYS A 76 -2.94 2.17 1.42
N ILE A 77 -2.55 3.13 2.26
CA ILE A 77 -1.20 3.69 2.27
C ILE A 77 -0.60 3.42 3.64
N VAL A 78 0.50 2.68 3.66
CA VAL A 78 1.10 2.14 4.88
C VAL A 78 2.58 2.44 4.86
N ASP A 79 3.05 3.07 5.94
CA ASP A 79 4.47 3.25 6.22
C ASP A 79 4.89 2.49 7.48
N ARG A 80 6.18 2.15 7.58
CA ARG A 80 6.78 1.50 8.76
C ARG A 80 8.32 1.52 8.76
N PRO A 81 9.00 2.11 9.78
CA PRO A 81 8.52 3.08 10.77
C PRO A 81 8.44 4.51 10.21
N VAL A 82 7.75 5.40 10.93
CA VAL A 82 7.45 6.80 10.55
C VAL A 82 8.70 7.68 10.58
N ASP A 83 9.62 7.47 9.64
CA ASP A 83 10.84 8.27 9.60
C ASP A 83 10.73 9.41 8.57
N TYR A 84 10.13 9.26 7.38
CA TYR A 84 10.33 10.27 6.32
C TYR A 84 9.21 10.56 5.26
N PRO A 85 8.11 9.80 5.13
CA PRO A 85 6.92 10.14 4.35
C PRO A 85 6.08 11.36 4.58
N PHE A 86 6.50 12.58 4.25
CA PHE A 86 5.48 13.58 3.95
C PHE A 86 4.89 13.29 2.56
N LEU A 87 3.79 12.53 2.51
CA LEU A 87 3.04 12.38 1.27
C LEU A 87 2.52 13.76 0.84
N PRO A 88 2.81 14.22 -0.38
CA PRO A 88 2.31 15.49 -0.86
C PRO A 88 0.78 15.46 -0.97
N ASP A 89 0.16 16.63 -0.80
CA ASP A 89 -1.29 16.81 -0.99
C ASP A 89 -1.76 16.34 -2.37
N SER A 90 -0.90 16.37 -3.39
CA SER A 90 -1.17 15.91 -4.76
C SER A 90 -1.77 14.51 -4.78
N ILE A 91 -1.28 13.58 -3.95
CA ILE A 91 -1.76 12.20 -3.88
C ILE A 91 -3.17 12.15 -3.29
N PHE A 92 -3.41 12.90 -2.21
CA PHE A 92 -4.71 12.96 -1.55
C PHE A 92 -5.75 13.67 -2.43
N SER A 93 -5.36 14.76 -3.08
CA SER A 93 -6.20 15.49 -4.03
C SER A 93 -6.54 14.62 -5.25
N TYR A 94 -5.59 13.85 -5.75
CA TYR A 94 -5.82 12.90 -6.83
C TYR A 94 -6.81 11.80 -6.44
N MET A 95 -6.68 11.21 -5.24
CA MET A 95 -7.68 10.26 -4.72
C MET A 95 -9.08 10.88 -4.69
N ALA A 96 -9.21 12.11 -4.20
CA ALA A 96 -10.50 12.79 -4.08
C ALA A 96 -11.13 13.17 -5.43
N LYS A 97 -10.33 13.46 -6.47
CA LYS A 97 -10.82 14.00 -7.74
C LYS A 97 -10.90 12.97 -8.86
N CYS A 98 -9.99 12.00 -8.87
CA CYS A 98 -9.78 11.12 -10.02
C CYS A 98 -10.26 9.68 -9.78
N MET A 99 -10.60 9.29 -8.55
CA MET A 99 -11.04 7.93 -8.22
C MET A 99 -12.54 7.86 -7.90
N PRO A 100 -13.44 7.93 -8.90
CA PRO A 100 -14.88 8.11 -8.68
C PRO A 100 -15.56 6.97 -7.91
N LYS A 101 -14.93 5.79 -7.82
CA LYS A 101 -15.44 4.61 -7.11
C LYS A 101 -14.79 4.39 -5.75
N LEU A 102 -13.95 5.31 -5.29
CA LEU A 102 -13.22 5.16 -4.03
C LEU A 102 -14.19 5.14 -2.83
N GLN A 103 -14.20 4.01 -2.13
CA GLN A 103 -15.09 3.79 -0.98
C GLN A 103 -14.33 3.82 0.35
N PHE A 104 -13.06 3.41 0.36
CA PHE A 104 -12.26 3.27 1.57
C PHE A 104 -10.87 3.86 1.40
N ILE A 105 -10.48 4.71 2.35
CA ILE A 105 -9.10 5.16 2.50
C ILE A 105 -8.60 4.65 3.85
N TYR A 106 -7.47 3.96 3.84
CA TYR A 106 -6.79 3.50 5.05
C TYR A 106 -5.36 4.03 5.05
N LEU A 107 -5.05 4.82 6.07
CA LEU A 107 -3.76 5.46 6.28
C LEU A 107 -3.18 4.90 7.55
N ARG A 108 -1.96 4.35 7.49
CA ARG A 108 -1.28 3.78 8.66
C ARG A 108 0.12 4.36 8.81
N GLU A 109 0.40 4.85 10.02
CA GLU A 109 1.74 5.30 10.42
C GLU A 109 2.30 6.38 9.47
N LEU A 110 1.45 7.30 9.01
CA LEU A 110 1.84 8.40 8.12
C LEU A 110 1.87 9.73 8.85
N ASP A 111 2.66 10.67 8.34
CA ASP A 111 2.53 12.08 8.69
C ASP A 111 1.56 12.77 7.72
N LEU A 112 0.44 13.27 8.24
CA LEU A 112 -0.62 13.87 7.42
C LEU A 112 -0.57 15.41 7.41
N GLU A 113 0.50 16.04 7.89
CA GLU A 113 0.65 17.50 7.95
C GLU A 113 0.40 18.19 6.59
N LYS A 114 0.80 17.54 5.48
CA LYS A 114 0.68 18.10 4.14
C LYS A 114 -0.71 18.02 3.52
N ILE A 115 -1.70 17.39 4.15
CA ILE A 115 -3.05 17.33 3.56
C ILE A 115 -3.76 18.68 3.71
N ASN A 116 -4.15 19.26 2.58
CA ASN A 116 -4.78 20.57 2.58
C ASN A 116 -6.25 20.48 2.99
N ARG A 117 -6.75 21.52 3.68
CA ARG A 117 -8.19 21.65 4.03
C ARG A 117 -9.11 21.51 2.81
N ALA A 118 -8.71 22.06 1.66
CA ALA A 118 -9.48 21.95 0.42
C ALA A 118 -9.60 20.49 -0.05
N THR A 119 -8.52 19.71 0.04
CA THR A 119 -8.55 18.28 -0.27
C THR A 119 -9.45 17.51 0.68
N VAL A 120 -9.45 17.85 1.97
CA VAL A 120 -10.37 17.25 2.94
C VAL A 120 -11.84 17.58 2.62
N VAL A 121 -12.13 18.80 2.15
CA VAL A 121 -13.47 19.17 1.65
C VAL A 121 -13.87 18.32 0.44
N ASP A 122 -12.95 18.13 -0.51
CA ASP A 122 -13.19 17.29 -1.69
C ASP A 122 -13.46 15.83 -1.27
N LEU A 123 -12.69 15.30 -0.32
CA LEU A 123 -12.92 13.97 0.27
C LEU A 123 -14.27 13.87 0.99
N ALA A 124 -14.66 14.90 1.75
CA ALA A 124 -15.94 14.93 2.45
C ALA A 124 -17.14 14.95 1.49
N ASN A 125 -16.98 15.55 0.32
CA ASN A 125 -18.00 15.61 -0.73
C ASN A 125 -17.91 14.43 -1.72
N HIS A 126 -16.98 13.49 -1.51
CA HIS A 126 -16.78 12.37 -2.41
C HIS A 126 -17.98 11.41 -2.37
N THR A 127 -18.69 11.28 -3.50
CA THR A 127 -20.02 10.65 -3.57
C THR A 127 -20.07 9.19 -3.16
N THR A 128 -18.96 8.46 -3.30
CA THR A 128 -18.87 7.03 -3.00
C THR A 128 -18.03 6.72 -1.77
N LEU A 129 -17.35 7.72 -1.19
CA LEU A 129 -16.47 7.50 -0.05
C LEU A 129 -17.30 7.19 1.18
N LYS A 130 -17.02 6.06 1.84
CA LYS A 130 -17.78 5.57 2.99
C LYS A 130 -17.01 5.74 4.28
N LYS A 131 -15.69 5.59 4.22
CA LYS A 131 -14.85 5.52 5.42
C LYS A 131 -13.43 5.98 5.14
N VAL A 132 -12.94 6.85 6.01
CA VAL A 132 -11.52 7.19 6.14
C VAL A 132 -11.02 6.64 7.46
N ILE A 133 -9.96 5.84 7.43
CA ILE A 133 -9.38 5.21 8.60
C ILE A 133 -7.96 5.74 8.76
N VAL A 134 -7.68 6.29 9.93
CA VAL A 134 -6.37 6.83 10.31
C VAL A 134 -5.85 5.99 11.47
N HIS A 135 -4.75 5.27 11.27
CA HIS A 135 -4.21 4.33 12.24
C HIS A 135 -2.76 4.70 12.58
N GLY A 136 -2.53 5.23 13.77
CA GLY A 136 -1.19 5.61 14.22
C GLY A 136 -0.53 6.72 13.38
N CYS A 137 -1.31 7.50 12.63
CA CYS A 137 -0.80 8.66 11.91
C CYS A 137 -0.55 9.86 12.84
N ARG A 138 0.27 10.81 12.39
CA ARG A 138 0.51 12.12 13.01
C ARG A 138 -0.19 13.22 12.22
N ASN A 139 -0.40 14.38 12.84
CA ASN A 139 -0.88 15.61 12.20
C ASN A 139 -2.19 15.43 11.39
N TYR A 140 -3.14 14.66 11.93
CA TYR A 140 -4.37 14.27 11.25
C TYR A 140 -5.60 15.08 11.72
N GLU A 141 -5.40 16.11 12.56
CA GLU A 141 -6.45 16.94 13.18
C GLU A 141 -7.31 17.64 12.12
N VAL A 142 -6.71 17.97 10.96
CA VAL A 142 -7.42 18.54 9.82
C VAL A 142 -8.50 17.62 9.27
N LEU A 143 -8.44 16.30 9.50
CA LEU A 143 -9.52 15.37 9.15
C LEU A 143 -10.64 15.35 10.22
N GLU A 144 -10.32 15.61 11.48
CA GLU A 144 -11.29 15.64 12.59
C GLU A 144 -12.21 16.87 12.53
N ASP A 145 -11.71 17.98 12.01
CA ASP A 145 -12.44 19.25 11.87
C ASP A 145 -13.70 19.15 10.99
N PHE A 146 -13.79 18.15 10.10
CA PHE A 146 -14.85 18.07 9.09
C PHE A 146 -15.92 17.05 9.47
N ARG A 147 -17.02 17.54 10.05
CA ARG A 147 -18.21 16.74 10.40
C ARG A 147 -18.85 16.00 9.23
N ASN A 148 -18.57 16.44 8.00
CA ASN A 148 -19.10 15.85 6.77
C ASN A 148 -18.20 14.75 6.19
N LEU A 149 -17.02 14.50 6.77
CA LEU A 149 -16.15 13.43 6.29
C LEU A 149 -16.84 12.07 6.54
N PRO A 150 -17.04 11.22 5.51
CA PRO A 150 -17.66 9.92 5.69
C PRO A 150 -16.92 9.06 6.73
N GLN A 151 -17.62 8.73 7.82
CA GLN A 151 -17.16 7.95 8.99
C GLN A 151 -15.63 7.93 9.18
N LEU A 152 -15.06 9.01 9.72
CA LEU A 152 -13.67 9.00 10.18
C LEU A 152 -13.52 8.00 11.34
N LEU A 153 -12.61 7.04 11.20
CA LEU A 153 -12.21 6.12 12.27
C LEU A 153 -10.75 6.36 12.62
N VAL A 154 -10.51 6.85 13.83
CA VAL A 154 -9.17 7.01 14.39
C VAL A 154 -8.83 5.79 15.22
N VAL A 155 -7.81 5.05 14.81
CA VAL A 155 -7.29 3.87 15.52
C VAL A 155 -5.98 4.25 16.21
N ARG A 156 -5.97 4.13 17.54
CA ARG A 156 -4.79 4.36 18.37
C ARG A 156 -4.26 3.01 18.90
N GLY A 157 -2.93 2.86 18.91
CA GLY A 157 -2.26 1.63 19.36
C GLY A 157 -2.12 0.57 18.27
N GLU A 158 -1.50 -0.55 18.63
CA GLU A 158 -1.24 -1.64 17.69
C GLU A 158 -2.48 -2.50 17.45
N ILE A 159 -2.79 -2.81 16.19
CA ILE A 159 -3.75 -3.86 15.86
C ILE A 159 -3.02 -5.21 15.94
N VAL A 160 -3.30 -5.97 17.01
CA VAL A 160 -2.76 -7.32 17.21
C VAL A 160 -3.07 -8.21 15.99
N GLY A 161 -2.04 -8.82 15.41
CA GLY A 161 -2.15 -9.68 14.22
C GLY A 161 -1.96 -8.97 12.87
N LEU A 162 -2.07 -7.64 12.79
CA LEU A 162 -1.76 -6.91 11.56
C LEU A 162 -0.26 -6.99 11.21
N LYS A 163 0.59 -6.99 12.24
CA LYS A 163 2.05 -7.23 12.13
C LYS A 163 2.39 -8.56 11.46
N ALA A 164 1.68 -9.63 11.83
CA ALA A 164 1.86 -10.95 11.23
C ALA A 164 1.38 -11.00 9.76
N MET A 165 0.37 -10.20 9.38
CA MET A 165 -0.13 -10.12 8.01
C MET A 165 0.70 -9.22 7.09
N ILE A 166 1.33 -8.16 7.63
CA ILE A 166 2.20 -7.24 6.87
C ILE A 166 3.61 -7.83 6.69
N GLY A 167 3.93 -8.93 7.39
CA GLY A 167 5.20 -9.63 7.23
C GLY A 167 6.32 -8.97 8.02
N ASP A 168 6.12 -8.75 9.33
CA ASP A 168 7.23 -8.59 10.25
C ASP A 168 8.02 -9.90 10.33
N PHE A 169 8.96 -10.08 9.40
CA PHE A 169 10.17 -10.84 9.69
C PHE A 169 11.15 -9.85 10.32
N ASP A 170 10.89 -9.44 11.56
CA ASP A 170 12.00 -8.99 12.39
C ASP A 170 12.89 -10.22 12.59
N GLU A 171 14.07 -10.18 12.00
CA GLU A 171 15.15 -11.12 12.24
C GLU A 171 15.48 -11.14 13.75
N GLN A 172 14.82 -12.03 14.49
CA GLN A 172 15.41 -12.62 15.68
C GLN A 172 16.48 -13.62 15.25
N GLN A 173 17.55 -13.11 14.63
CA GLN A 173 18.81 -13.81 14.49
C GLN A 173 19.94 -12.87 14.90
N ASN A 174 19.91 -12.41 16.15
CA ASN A 174 21.10 -11.96 16.87
C ASN A 174 20.89 -12.00 18.38
N SER A 175 20.62 -13.19 18.90
CA SER A 175 21.04 -13.57 20.25
C SER A 175 20.96 -15.08 20.38
N SER A 176 22.09 -15.76 20.15
CA SER A 176 22.57 -16.90 20.95
C SER A 176 23.85 -17.43 20.33
N SER A 177 24.96 -17.06 20.95
CA SER A 177 26.26 -17.69 20.83
C SER A 177 26.16 -19.19 21.10
N SER A 178 26.77 -19.98 20.22
CA SER A 178 27.51 -21.22 20.53
C SER A 178 26.81 -22.29 21.39
N GLN A 179 26.35 -23.40 20.76
CA GLN A 179 26.71 -24.77 21.16
C GLN A 179 26.12 -25.85 20.21
N SER A 180 27.06 -26.58 19.57
CA SER A 180 27.02 -27.98 19.09
C SER A 180 25.73 -28.66 18.58
N LEU A 181 25.81 -29.08 17.31
CA LEU A 181 25.14 -30.24 16.65
C LEU A 181 25.23 -31.55 17.48
N PRO A 182 24.30 -32.53 17.33
CA PRO A 182 24.29 -33.39 16.13
C PRO A 182 22.94 -33.86 15.54
N GLN A 183 23.03 -34.11 14.23
CA GLN A 183 22.25 -34.97 13.32
C GLN A 183 21.20 -35.94 13.90
N SER A 184 20.04 -35.99 13.23
CA SER A 184 19.38 -37.24 12.80
C SER A 184 18.36 -36.99 11.68
N ALA A 185 18.32 -37.92 10.72
CA ALA A 185 17.61 -37.87 9.45
C ALA A 185 16.10 -38.14 9.53
N ALA A 186 15.31 -37.60 8.60
CA ALA A 186 14.47 -38.37 7.67
C ALA A 186 13.49 -37.50 6.84
N GLN A 187 13.60 -37.68 5.52
CA GLN A 187 12.53 -37.84 4.53
C GLN A 187 11.76 -36.64 3.95
N SER A 188 11.89 -36.61 2.63
CA SER A 188 11.23 -35.89 1.55
C SER A 188 9.71 -36.01 1.49
N VAL A 189 9.03 -34.91 1.15
CA VAL A 189 7.86 -34.94 0.26
C VAL A 189 7.85 -33.68 -0.60
N SER A 190 7.76 -33.91 -1.90
CA SER A 190 7.60 -32.94 -2.99
C SER A 190 6.21 -32.30 -2.97
N ASP A 191 6.10 -30.99 -3.22
CA ASP A 191 4.94 -30.49 -3.96
C ASP A 191 5.27 -29.25 -4.80
N SER A 192 4.70 -29.25 -5.98
CA SER A 192 4.94 -28.28 -7.05
C SER A 192 4.00 -27.10 -6.85
N SER A 193 4.51 -25.87 -6.80
CA SER A 193 3.65 -24.68 -6.76
C SER A 193 4.20 -23.65 -7.73
N GLU A 194 3.38 -23.38 -8.75
CA GLU A 194 3.58 -22.38 -9.80
C GLU A 194 3.84 -21.01 -9.15
N GLN A 195 4.92 -20.36 -9.58
CA GLN A 195 5.36 -19.08 -9.05
C GLN A 195 4.42 -17.94 -9.51
N PRO A 196 4.17 -16.93 -8.67
CA PRO A 196 3.45 -15.72 -9.09
C PRO A 196 4.27 -14.96 -10.14
N GLU A 197 3.61 -14.58 -11.25
CA GLU A 197 4.23 -13.75 -12.29
C GLU A 197 4.64 -12.39 -11.71
N THR A 198 5.94 -12.22 -11.50
CA THR A 198 6.55 -10.96 -11.07
C THR A 198 6.84 -10.14 -12.32
N ILE A 199 5.96 -9.18 -12.65
CA ILE A 199 6.21 -8.26 -13.75
C ILE A 199 7.10 -7.12 -13.23
N SER A 200 8.39 -7.21 -13.54
CA SER A 200 9.36 -6.13 -13.35
C SER A 200 9.23 -5.17 -14.53
N VAL A 201 8.76 -3.95 -14.29
CA VAL A 201 8.75 -2.90 -15.33
C VAL A 201 10.03 -2.09 -15.21
N GLU A 202 10.97 -2.27 -16.13
CA GLU A 202 12.07 -1.33 -16.35
C GLU A 202 11.53 -0.14 -17.16
N VAL A 203 11.46 1.03 -16.54
CA VAL A 203 11.16 2.28 -17.25
C VAL A 203 12.50 2.86 -17.71
N ALA A 204 12.76 2.77 -19.01
CA ALA A 204 13.91 3.41 -19.64
C ALA A 204 13.76 4.93 -19.52
N THR A 205 14.63 5.56 -18.73
CA THR A 205 14.88 7.00 -18.82
C THR A 205 15.71 7.25 -20.08
N GLY A 206 15.06 7.80 -21.11
CA GLY A 206 15.74 8.29 -22.31
C GLY A 206 16.64 9.50 -22.01
N PRO A 207 17.60 9.79 -22.91
CA PRO A 207 18.71 10.72 -22.69
C PRO A 207 18.32 12.19 -22.58
#